data_AF-A0A935NU62-F1
#
_entry.id   AF-A0A935NU62-F1
#
_cell.length_a   1.000
_cell.length_b   1.000
_cell.length_c   1.000
_cell.angle_alpha   90.00
_cell.angle_beta   90.00
_cell.angle_gamma   90.00
#
_symmetry.space_group_name_H-M   'P 1'
#
loop_
_entity.id
_entity.type
_entity.pdbx_description
1 polymer ?
#
loop_
_entity_poly.entity_id
_entity_poly.type
_entity_poly.pdbx_seq_one_letter_code
_entity_poly.pdbx_strand_id
1 'polypeptide(L)'
;MQYHPPSHPLSHHEILGLAAPFARRGLHVDLAASQRLERRLAFKEVPGPDGLREGLRLENPAEGRYLLTRTLTRPDGLQVELQTAGTDPAVLLARLDTVPPASQWHTGPGFVLAIGLRVEPQGGAASADAPLRSLATRLELHCDALVLRLQVPATPGIPADLEVEAPQGDVHELPEDLLAVLGQGWSSLWRVGAGWRGSFRLPRREPARSEHARRQMERAAAHLAATLAEPPAQFHARLATARWKVAARRCVPLLGVAALIGASLAVPSFEIAKNSVFRMLIFNAPPLLLALGLCLQELPRFELPRRPRPSTALSWRSAAAAIRPPG
;
A
#
# COMPACT_ATOMS: atom_id res chain seq x y z
N MET A 1 27.22 7.85 -7.10
CA MET A 1 27.58 6.54 -7.70
C MET A 1 27.01 6.51 -9.10
N GLN A 2 27.86 6.48 -10.13
CA GLN A 2 27.44 6.41 -11.53
C GLN A 2 26.95 5.00 -11.85
N TYR A 3 25.70 4.89 -12.28
CA TYR A 3 25.07 3.64 -12.70
C TYR A 3 25.68 3.18 -14.02
N HIS A 4 26.43 2.09 -14.01
CA HIS A 4 26.92 1.44 -15.23
C HIS A 4 26.04 0.23 -15.50
N PRO A 5 25.15 0.28 -16.51
CA PRO A 5 24.42 -0.92 -16.92
C PRO A 5 25.43 -1.95 -17.43
N PRO A 6 25.23 -3.24 -17.11
CA PRO A 6 26.13 -4.29 -17.56
C PRO A 6 26.11 -4.38 -19.09
N SER A 7 27.30 -4.47 -19.69
CA SER A 7 27.49 -4.29 -21.14
C SER A 7 27.31 -5.56 -21.97
N HIS A 8 27.14 -6.74 -21.33
CA HIS A 8 26.99 -8.00 -22.05
C HIS A 8 25.90 -8.93 -21.45
N PRO A 9 25.27 -9.78 -22.29
CA PRO A 9 24.37 -10.83 -21.83
C PRO A 9 25.08 -11.82 -20.90
N LEU A 10 24.34 -12.50 -20.02
CA LEU A 10 24.94 -13.54 -19.16
C LEU A 10 25.63 -14.63 -20.00
N SER A 11 26.94 -14.80 -19.81
CA SER A 11 27.72 -15.91 -20.36
C SER A 11 27.41 -17.22 -19.65
N HIS A 12 27.74 -18.34 -20.27
CA HIS A 12 27.52 -19.65 -19.65
C HIS A 12 28.24 -19.80 -18.30
N HIS A 13 29.49 -19.33 -18.21
CA HIS A 13 30.26 -19.35 -16.96
C HIS A 13 29.65 -18.46 -15.88
N GLU A 14 29.15 -17.27 -16.22
CA GLU A 14 28.43 -16.42 -15.25
C GLU A 14 27.18 -17.12 -14.74
N ILE A 15 26.39 -17.77 -15.61
CA ILE A 15 25.18 -18.49 -15.20
C ILE A 15 25.53 -19.59 -14.20
N LEU A 16 26.56 -20.40 -14.48
CA LEU A 16 27.00 -21.45 -13.56
C LEU A 16 27.44 -20.89 -12.21
N GLY A 17 28.21 -19.80 -12.21
CA GLY A 17 28.64 -19.13 -10.97
C GLY A 17 27.48 -18.58 -10.16
N LEU A 18 26.52 -17.91 -10.80
CA LEU A 18 25.34 -17.34 -10.15
C LEU A 18 24.37 -18.42 -9.67
N ALA A 19 24.23 -19.52 -10.40
CA ALA A 19 23.34 -20.63 -10.05
C ALA A 19 23.90 -21.54 -8.96
N ALA A 20 25.22 -21.63 -8.80
CA ALA A 20 25.88 -22.52 -7.86
C ALA A 20 25.32 -22.48 -6.41
N PRO A 21 25.11 -21.32 -5.76
CA PRO A 21 24.53 -21.29 -4.41
C PRO A 21 23.10 -21.84 -4.34
N PHE A 22 22.31 -21.66 -5.39
CA PHE A 22 20.93 -22.15 -5.49
C PHE A 22 20.90 -23.66 -5.74
N ALA A 23 21.75 -24.16 -6.64
CA ALA A 23 21.86 -25.58 -6.93
C ALA A 23 22.27 -26.41 -5.70
N ARG A 24 23.13 -25.86 -4.83
CA ARG A 24 23.47 -26.48 -3.53
C ARG A 24 22.28 -26.62 -2.58
N ARG A 25 21.21 -25.84 -2.78
CA ARG A 25 19.94 -25.92 -2.04
C ARG A 25 18.86 -26.69 -2.81
N GLY A 26 19.22 -27.40 -3.89
CA GLY A 26 18.28 -28.15 -4.72
C GLY A 26 17.43 -27.28 -5.67
N LEU A 27 17.77 -26.00 -5.80
CA LEU A 27 17.06 -25.08 -6.68
C LEU A 27 17.73 -25.07 -8.06
N HIS A 28 16.97 -25.46 -9.08
CA HIS A 28 17.47 -25.61 -10.44
C HIS A 28 17.06 -24.43 -11.32
N VAL A 29 17.99 -23.94 -12.14
CA VAL A 29 17.69 -22.88 -13.13
C VAL A 29 16.70 -23.39 -14.15
N ASP A 30 15.72 -22.55 -14.47
CA ASP A 30 14.85 -22.70 -15.63
C ASP A 30 15.44 -21.87 -16.78
N LEU A 31 16.13 -22.55 -17.71
CA LEU A 31 16.77 -21.89 -18.85
C LEU A 31 15.75 -21.30 -19.84
N ALA A 32 14.53 -21.84 -19.91
CA ALA A 32 13.50 -21.36 -20.81
C ALA A 32 12.84 -20.08 -20.27
N ALA A 33 12.67 -19.99 -18.95
CA ALA A 33 12.14 -18.79 -18.28
C ALA A 33 13.22 -17.72 -18.00
N SER A 34 14.50 -18.06 -18.13
CA SER A 34 15.62 -17.12 -17.94
C SER A 34 15.83 -16.23 -19.17
N GLN A 35 16.21 -14.97 -18.94
CA GLN A 35 16.44 -13.97 -19.97
C GLN A 35 17.88 -13.45 -19.86
N ARG A 36 18.78 -14.05 -20.65
CA ARG A 36 20.22 -13.76 -20.61
C ARG A 36 20.56 -12.32 -21.00
N LEU A 37 19.85 -11.76 -22.00
CA LEU A 37 20.01 -10.38 -22.46
C LEU A 37 19.64 -9.37 -21.35
N GLU A 38 18.59 -9.67 -20.58
CA GLU A 38 18.15 -8.86 -19.43
C GLU A 38 18.90 -9.20 -18.13
N ARG A 39 19.87 -10.13 -18.20
CA ARG A 39 20.63 -10.67 -17.07
C ARG A 39 19.74 -11.11 -15.90
N ARG A 40 18.67 -11.84 -16.26
CA ARG A 40 17.66 -12.39 -15.36
C ARG A 40 17.69 -13.91 -15.41
N LEU A 41 17.90 -14.54 -14.26
CA LEU A 41 17.82 -15.99 -14.08
C LEU A 41 16.54 -16.34 -13.33
N ALA A 42 15.73 -17.19 -13.94
CA ALA A 42 14.57 -17.80 -13.30
C ALA A 42 14.95 -19.20 -12.80
N PHE A 43 14.39 -19.60 -11.68
CA PHE A 43 14.51 -20.96 -11.15
C PHE A 43 13.19 -21.69 -11.31
N LYS A 44 13.26 -23.02 -11.46
CA LYS A 44 12.06 -23.86 -11.52
C LYS A 44 11.25 -23.68 -10.24
N GLU A 45 9.93 -23.55 -10.40
CA GLU A 45 9.03 -23.47 -9.26
C GLU A 45 9.13 -24.74 -8.42
N VAL A 46 9.12 -24.56 -7.10
CA VAL A 46 9.12 -25.65 -6.13
C VAL A 46 7.85 -25.58 -5.28
N PRO A 47 7.33 -26.73 -4.81
CA PRO A 47 6.24 -26.72 -3.85
C PRO A 47 6.73 -26.12 -2.52
N GLY A 48 6.00 -25.11 -2.05
CA GLY A 48 6.16 -24.52 -0.73
C GLY A 48 5.21 -25.15 0.30
N PRO A 49 5.25 -24.68 1.56
CA PRO A 49 4.32 -25.12 2.59
C PRO A 49 2.86 -24.75 2.23
N ASP A 50 1.90 -25.49 2.77
CA ASP A 50 0.46 -25.21 2.67
C ASP A 50 -0.08 -25.10 1.23
N GLY A 51 0.54 -25.83 0.29
CA GLY A 51 0.14 -25.83 -1.12
C GLY A 51 0.55 -24.57 -1.89
N LEU A 52 1.39 -23.72 -1.31
CA LEU A 52 2.01 -22.60 -2.02
C LEU A 52 2.95 -23.12 -3.12
N ARG A 53 3.07 -22.36 -4.20
CA ARG A 53 4.15 -22.52 -5.18
C ARG A 53 5.16 -21.41 -4.99
N GLU A 54 6.42 -21.78 -4.90
CA GLU A 54 7.52 -20.84 -4.72
C GLU A 54 8.34 -20.75 -6.00
N GLY A 55 8.43 -19.54 -6.54
CA GLY A 55 9.31 -19.19 -7.65
C GLY A 55 10.42 -18.27 -7.18
N LEU A 56 11.63 -18.45 -7.72
CA LEU A 56 12.77 -17.57 -7.45
C LEU A 56 13.26 -16.93 -8.74
N ARG A 57 13.67 -15.67 -8.65
CA ARG A 57 14.24 -14.89 -9.74
C ARG A 57 15.42 -14.06 -9.25
N LEU A 58 16.58 -14.26 -9.87
CA LEU A 58 17.79 -13.48 -9.64
C LEU A 58 18.01 -12.53 -10.82
N GLU A 59 18.08 -11.23 -10.55
CA GLU A 59 18.33 -10.19 -11.53
C GLU A 59 19.68 -9.52 -11.23
N ASN A 60 20.44 -9.22 -12.27
CA ASN A 60 21.71 -8.47 -12.18
C ASN A 60 21.57 -7.12 -12.91
N PRO A 61 20.86 -6.14 -12.30
CA PRO A 61 20.56 -4.85 -12.93
C PRO A 61 21.78 -3.96 -13.17
N ALA A 62 22.84 -4.12 -12.37
CA ALA A 62 24.07 -3.35 -12.46
C ALA A 62 25.24 -4.22 -12.01
N GLU A 63 26.43 -3.98 -12.54
CA GLU A 63 27.62 -4.75 -12.18
C GLU A 63 27.82 -4.79 -10.64
N GLY A 64 28.04 -5.99 -10.11
CA GLY A 64 28.18 -6.24 -8.68
C GLY A 64 26.89 -6.02 -7.86
N ARG A 65 25.73 -5.83 -8.49
CA ARG A 65 24.45 -5.65 -7.81
C ARG A 65 23.43 -6.67 -8.28
N TYR A 66 22.96 -7.47 -7.34
CA TYR A 66 21.93 -8.46 -7.54
C TYR A 66 20.65 -8.07 -6.80
N LEU A 67 19.52 -8.40 -7.41
CA LEU A 67 18.19 -8.38 -6.81
C LEU A 67 17.66 -9.81 -6.85
N LEU A 68 17.41 -10.40 -5.69
CA LEU A 68 16.78 -11.70 -5.58
C LEU A 68 15.33 -11.49 -5.14
N THR A 69 14.41 -12.07 -5.90
CA THR A 69 12.97 -12.03 -5.64
C THR A 69 12.45 -13.45 -5.46
N ARG A 70 11.75 -13.70 -4.36
CA ARG A 70 10.90 -14.86 -4.15
C ARG A 70 9.45 -14.48 -4.39
N THR A 71 8.77 -15.22 -5.24
CA THR A 71 7.33 -15.08 -5.48
C THR A 71 6.63 -16.29 -4.91
N LEU A 72 5.67 -16.06 -4.01
CA LEU A 72 4.80 -17.10 -3.47
C LEU A 72 3.43 -16.97 -4.14
N THR A 73 2.96 -18.06 -4.74
CA THR A 73 1.66 -18.15 -5.39
C THR A 73 0.77 -19.12 -4.61
N ARG A 74 -0.40 -18.66 -4.17
CA ARG A 74 -1.43 -19.51 -3.57
C ARG A 74 -2.22 -20.30 -4.62
N PRO A 75 -2.91 -21.38 -4.22
CA PRO A 75 -3.79 -22.14 -5.11
C PRO A 75 -4.92 -21.29 -5.74
N ASP A 76 -5.37 -20.24 -5.05
CA ASP A 76 -6.36 -19.27 -5.54
C ASP A 76 -5.80 -18.26 -6.56
N GLY A 77 -4.51 -18.35 -6.87
CA GLY A 77 -3.82 -17.47 -7.83
C GLY A 77 -3.28 -16.18 -7.23
N LEU A 78 -3.52 -15.90 -5.94
CA LEU A 78 -2.96 -14.72 -5.27
C LEU A 78 -1.44 -14.85 -5.15
N GLN A 79 -0.72 -13.79 -5.50
CA GLN A 79 0.75 -13.77 -5.52
C GLN A 79 1.31 -12.69 -4.61
N VAL A 80 2.47 -12.98 -4.02
CA VAL A 80 3.20 -12.03 -3.18
C VAL A 80 4.70 -12.18 -3.35
N GLU A 81 5.42 -11.06 -3.26
CA GLU A 81 6.87 -11.03 -3.45
C GLU A 81 7.63 -10.73 -2.15
N LEU A 82 8.78 -11.38 -1.99
CA LEU A 82 9.83 -11.03 -1.04
C LEU A 82 11.09 -10.67 -1.81
N GLN A 83 11.63 -9.47 -1.58
CA GLN A 83 12.78 -8.95 -2.32
C GLN A 83 13.97 -8.68 -1.40
N THR A 84 15.19 -8.93 -1.89
CA THR A 84 16.44 -8.54 -1.23
C THR A 84 17.49 -8.15 -2.26
N ALA A 85 18.36 -7.21 -1.93
CA ALA A 85 19.41 -6.74 -2.83
C ALA A 85 20.78 -6.72 -2.16
N GLY A 86 21.84 -6.88 -2.96
CA GLY A 86 23.22 -6.91 -2.49
C GLY A 86 24.19 -7.41 -3.56
N THR A 87 25.39 -7.79 -3.13
CA THR A 87 26.52 -8.11 -4.02
C THR A 87 26.80 -9.60 -4.17
N ASP A 88 26.31 -10.43 -3.26
CA ASP A 88 26.54 -11.88 -3.24
C ASP A 88 25.22 -12.66 -3.25
N PRO A 89 24.90 -13.41 -4.33
CA PRO A 89 23.69 -14.22 -4.42
C PRO A 89 23.52 -15.25 -3.29
N ALA A 90 24.61 -15.80 -2.74
CA ALA A 90 24.54 -16.75 -1.64
C ALA A 90 24.02 -16.10 -0.35
N VAL A 91 24.51 -14.88 -0.05
CA VAL A 91 24.03 -14.07 1.07
C VAL A 91 22.58 -13.64 0.85
N LEU A 92 22.20 -13.28 -0.38
CA LEU A 92 20.81 -12.95 -0.70
C LEU A 92 19.85 -14.11 -0.47
N LEU A 93 20.22 -15.31 -0.91
CA LEU A 93 19.43 -16.52 -0.68
C LEU A 93 19.26 -16.79 0.82
N ALA A 94 20.36 -16.74 1.59
CA ALA A 94 20.31 -16.90 3.04
C ALA A 94 19.43 -15.86 3.74
N ARG A 95 19.40 -14.61 3.26
CA ARG A 95 18.51 -13.56 3.78
C ARG A 95 17.04 -13.87 3.51
N LEU A 96 16.69 -14.38 2.33
CA LEU A 96 15.29 -14.74 2.03
C LEU A 96 14.80 -15.90 2.92
N ASP A 97 15.67 -16.86 3.22
CA ASP A 97 15.37 -17.99 4.10
C ASP A 97 15.02 -17.55 5.54
N THR A 98 15.50 -16.37 5.98
CA THR A 98 15.16 -15.84 7.31
C THR A 98 13.69 -15.44 7.46
N VAL A 99 12.96 -15.28 6.34
CA VAL A 99 11.55 -14.92 6.32
C VAL A 99 10.74 -16.16 5.93
N PRO A 100 10.02 -16.80 6.87
CA PRO A 100 9.18 -17.95 6.57
C PRO A 100 8.08 -17.58 5.56
N PRO A 101 7.78 -18.43 4.56
CA PRO A 101 6.71 -18.17 3.60
C PRO A 101 5.37 -17.84 4.24
N ALA A 102 5.00 -18.53 5.33
CA ALA A 102 3.77 -18.29 6.09
C ALA A 102 3.67 -16.87 6.66
N SER A 103 4.78 -16.19 6.92
CA SER A 103 4.77 -14.82 7.49
C SER A 103 4.28 -13.75 6.51
N GLN A 104 4.22 -14.07 5.21
CA GLN A 104 3.72 -13.21 4.14
C GLN A 104 2.22 -13.35 3.90
N TRP A 105 1.55 -14.20 4.69
CA TRP A 105 0.13 -14.48 4.57
C TRP A 105 -0.56 -14.31 5.92
N HIS A 106 -1.71 -13.65 5.91
CA HIS A 106 -2.59 -13.61 7.05
C HIS A 106 -4.01 -13.92 6.58
N THR A 107 -4.57 -15.02 7.07
CA THR A 107 -5.94 -15.44 6.74
C THR A 107 -6.82 -15.20 7.96
N GLY A 108 -7.95 -14.53 7.76
CA GLY A 108 -8.95 -14.31 8.79
C GLY A 108 -10.36 -14.61 8.29
N PRO A 109 -11.38 -14.40 9.12
CA PRO A 109 -12.77 -14.68 8.75
C PRO A 109 -13.20 -13.84 7.53
N GLY A 110 -13.41 -14.49 6.39
CA GLY A 110 -13.88 -13.83 5.16
C GLY A 110 -12.82 -13.05 4.39
N PHE A 111 -11.54 -13.16 4.73
CA PHE A 111 -10.47 -12.46 4.01
C PHE A 111 -9.12 -13.18 3.99
N VAL A 112 -8.31 -12.83 2.99
CA VAL A 112 -6.89 -13.20 2.87
C VAL A 112 -6.07 -11.95 2.63
N LEU A 113 -5.04 -11.74 3.43
CA LEU A 113 -4.07 -10.66 3.30
C LEU A 113 -2.71 -11.21 2.89
N ALA A 114 -2.23 -10.80 1.72
CA ALA A 114 -0.90 -11.03 1.20
C ALA A 114 0.01 -9.84 1.52
N ILE A 115 1.22 -10.11 2.04
CA ILE A 115 2.16 -9.09 2.52
C ILE A 115 3.47 -9.18 1.73
N GLY A 116 3.61 -8.29 0.77
CA GLY A 116 4.82 -8.05 0.01
C GLY A 116 5.87 -7.37 0.87
N LEU A 117 7.09 -7.90 0.83
CA LEU A 117 8.16 -7.50 1.72
C LEU A 117 9.46 -7.23 0.96
N ARG A 118 10.29 -6.35 1.52
CA ARG A 118 11.70 -6.20 1.19
C ARG A 118 12.53 -6.40 2.43
N VAL A 119 13.55 -7.24 2.34
CA VAL A 119 14.50 -7.48 3.43
C VAL A 119 15.79 -6.76 3.11
N GLU A 120 16.28 -5.98 4.06
CA GLU A 120 17.54 -5.26 3.91
C GLU A 120 18.35 -5.24 5.22
N PRO A 121 19.69 -5.13 5.13
CA PRO A 121 20.54 -4.94 6.29
C PRO A 121 20.23 -3.62 7.01
N GLN A 122 20.17 -3.66 8.33
CA GLN A 122 20.07 -2.47 9.15
C GLN A 122 21.43 -1.73 9.15
N GLY A 123 21.39 -0.41 9.07
CA GLY A 123 22.60 0.42 9.13
C GLY A 123 23.34 0.62 7.80
N GLY A 124 22.82 0.14 6.67
CA GLY A 124 23.32 0.43 5.33
C GLY A 124 24.61 -0.30 4.94
N ALA A 125 25.40 -0.77 5.90
CA ALA A 125 26.54 -1.64 5.65
C ALA A 125 26.05 -3.07 5.36
N ALA A 126 26.36 -3.57 4.17
CA ALA A 126 26.03 -4.93 3.73
C ALA A 126 26.96 -5.98 4.36
N SER A 127 27.08 -6.00 5.69
CA SER A 127 27.71 -7.13 6.38
C SER A 127 26.81 -8.35 6.32
N ALA A 128 27.39 -9.55 6.30
CA ALA A 128 26.65 -10.81 6.37
C ALA A 128 25.89 -10.95 7.70
N ASP A 129 26.46 -10.41 8.79
CA ASP A 129 25.92 -10.52 10.15
C ASP A 129 25.10 -9.29 10.57
N ALA A 130 24.89 -8.33 9.67
CA ALA A 130 24.09 -7.16 10.01
C ALA A 130 22.63 -7.58 10.31
N PRO A 131 22.02 -7.07 11.39
CA PRO A 131 20.64 -7.38 11.70
C PRO A 131 19.74 -6.98 10.53
N LEU A 132 18.84 -7.86 10.13
CA LEU A 132 17.95 -7.64 9.00
C LEU A 132 16.68 -6.93 9.46
N ARG A 133 16.17 -6.04 8.60
CA ARG A 133 14.82 -5.47 8.77
C ARG A 133 13.95 -5.84 7.58
N SER A 134 12.68 -6.10 7.87
CA SER A 134 11.64 -6.35 6.86
C SER A 134 10.80 -5.10 6.67
N LEU A 135 10.68 -4.67 5.42
CA LEU A 135 9.92 -3.50 5.00
C LEU A 135 8.71 -3.94 4.20
N ALA A 136 7.51 -3.47 4.55
CA ALA A 136 6.34 -3.71 3.73
C ALA A 136 6.44 -2.90 2.42
N THR A 137 6.21 -3.55 1.29
CA THR A 137 6.25 -2.91 -0.04
C THR A 137 4.87 -2.83 -0.66
N ARG A 138 4.08 -3.89 -0.54
CA ARG A 138 2.73 -4.00 -1.06
C ARG A 138 1.90 -4.87 -0.15
N LEU A 139 0.67 -4.48 0.14
CA LEU A 139 -0.28 -5.33 0.84
C LEU A 139 -1.49 -5.53 -0.06
N GLU A 140 -1.87 -6.78 -0.29
CA GLU A 140 -3.03 -7.12 -1.10
C GLU A 140 -4.02 -7.92 -0.29
N LEU A 141 -5.23 -7.39 -0.14
CA LEU A 141 -6.31 -7.94 0.66
C LEU A 141 -7.42 -8.39 -0.28
N HIS A 142 -7.79 -9.66 -0.20
CA HIS A 142 -8.94 -10.23 -0.89
C HIS A 142 -10.04 -10.47 0.14
N CYS A 143 -11.20 -9.86 -0.06
CA CYS A 143 -12.34 -9.92 0.85
C CYS A 143 -13.64 -9.94 0.06
N ASP A 144 -14.31 -11.09 0.04
CA ASP A 144 -15.52 -11.33 -0.76
C ASP A 144 -15.35 -10.88 -2.24
N ALA A 145 -16.15 -9.92 -2.72
CA ALA A 145 -16.07 -9.39 -4.08
C ALA A 145 -14.99 -8.30 -4.28
N LEU A 146 -14.28 -7.90 -3.23
CA LEU A 146 -13.32 -6.79 -3.26
C LEU A 146 -11.86 -7.25 -3.17
N VAL A 147 -11.01 -6.59 -3.95
CA VAL A 147 -9.56 -6.66 -3.84
C VAL A 147 -9.03 -5.27 -3.50
N LEU A 148 -8.32 -5.16 -2.37
CA LEU A 148 -7.69 -3.92 -1.93
C LEU A 148 -6.18 -4.06 -2.06
N ARG A 149 -5.53 -3.08 -2.67
CA ARG A 149 -4.08 -3.01 -2.85
C ARG A 149 -3.56 -1.74 -2.20
N LEU A 150 -2.67 -1.91 -1.24
CA LEU A 150 -1.96 -0.82 -0.59
C LEU A 150 -0.50 -0.85 -1.03
N GLN A 151 -0.06 0.17 -1.76
CA GLN A 151 1.33 0.32 -2.18
C GLN A 151 2.08 1.18 -1.18
N VAL A 152 3.11 0.62 -0.56
CA VAL A 152 3.93 1.29 0.46
C VAL A 152 5.16 1.88 -0.22
N PRO A 153 5.26 3.22 -0.38
CA PRO A 153 6.39 3.82 -1.10
C PRO A 153 7.72 3.55 -0.36
N ALA A 154 8.85 3.55 -1.05
CA ALA A 154 10.14 3.44 -0.36
C ALA A 154 10.49 4.74 0.42
N THR A 155 9.97 5.87 -0.02
CA THR A 155 10.30 7.20 0.52
C THR A 155 9.50 7.52 1.78
N PRO A 156 10.17 7.83 2.90
CA PRO A 156 9.51 8.29 4.13
C PRO A 156 8.64 9.53 3.91
N GLY A 157 7.48 9.56 4.58
CA GLY A 157 6.59 10.72 4.58
C GLY A 157 5.64 10.81 3.38
N ILE A 158 5.81 9.96 2.36
CA ILE A 158 4.82 9.78 1.29
C ILE A 158 3.71 8.85 1.80
N PRO A 159 2.42 9.23 1.67
CA PRO A 159 1.29 8.33 1.94
C PRO A 159 1.35 7.07 1.08
N ALA A 160 0.79 5.97 1.58
CA ALA A 160 0.59 4.78 0.76
C ALA A 160 -0.62 4.98 -0.16
N ASP A 161 -0.46 4.57 -1.41
CA ASP A 161 -1.56 4.61 -2.38
C ASP A 161 -2.45 3.39 -2.18
N LEU A 162 -3.75 3.62 -2.15
CA LEU A 162 -4.75 2.57 -1.98
C LEU A 162 -5.58 2.47 -3.26
N GLU A 163 -5.71 1.26 -3.76
CA GLU A 163 -6.63 0.90 -4.84
C GLU A 163 -7.59 -0.16 -4.35
N VAL A 164 -8.87 -0.02 -4.71
CA VAL A 164 -9.93 -0.98 -4.41
C VAL A 164 -10.58 -1.34 -5.75
N GLU A 165 -10.68 -2.63 -6.01
CA GLU A 165 -11.27 -3.16 -7.23
C GLU A 165 -12.34 -4.18 -6.88
N ALA A 166 -13.36 -4.28 -7.73
CA ALA A 166 -14.31 -5.38 -7.72
C ALA A 166 -14.07 -6.19 -9.00
N PRO A 167 -13.22 -7.23 -8.99
CA PRO A 167 -12.80 -7.92 -10.22
C PRO A 167 -13.97 -8.52 -11.02
N GLN A 168 -15.04 -8.92 -10.32
CA GLN A 168 -16.25 -9.47 -10.94
C GLN A 168 -17.21 -8.38 -11.46
N GLY A 169 -16.94 -7.10 -11.17
CA GLY A 169 -17.75 -5.96 -11.59
C GLY A 169 -19.15 -5.92 -10.98
N ASP A 170 -19.42 -6.75 -9.98
CA ASP A 170 -20.72 -6.94 -9.37
C ASP A 170 -20.94 -6.01 -8.18
N VAL A 171 -20.08 -5.05 -7.88
CA VAL A 171 -20.28 -4.15 -6.73
C VAL A 171 -20.88 -2.81 -7.19
N HIS A 172 -22.02 -2.43 -6.61
CA HIS A 172 -22.80 -1.25 -7.04
C HIS A 172 -22.01 0.07 -6.87
N GLU A 173 -21.89 0.52 -5.62
CA GLU A 173 -21.23 1.77 -5.26
C GLU A 173 -20.77 1.65 -3.80
N LEU A 174 -19.48 1.88 -3.57
CA LEU A 174 -18.93 1.93 -2.23
C LEU A 174 -19.01 3.35 -1.66
N PRO A 175 -19.40 3.52 -0.39
CA PRO A 175 -19.36 4.81 0.28
C PRO A 175 -17.94 5.36 0.27
N GLU A 176 -17.80 6.66 -0.03
CA GLU A 176 -16.49 7.33 0.00
C GLU A 176 -15.81 7.20 1.38
N ASP A 177 -16.60 7.09 2.44
CA ASP A 177 -16.10 7.00 3.81
C ASP A 177 -15.89 5.56 4.31
N LEU A 178 -16.02 4.54 3.45
CA LEU A 178 -15.92 3.12 3.79
C LEU A 178 -14.70 2.79 4.66
N LEU A 179 -13.52 3.33 4.31
CA LEU A 179 -12.30 3.13 5.11
C LEU A 179 -11.98 4.34 6.01
N ALA A 180 -12.41 5.53 5.63
CA ALA A 180 -12.17 6.76 6.39
C ALA A 180 -12.74 6.70 7.83
N VAL A 181 -13.79 5.91 8.04
CA VAL A 181 -14.37 5.63 9.37
C VAL A 181 -13.43 4.92 10.32
N LEU A 182 -12.39 4.22 9.82
CA LEU A 182 -11.41 3.51 10.65
C LEU A 182 -10.42 4.44 11.35
N GLY A 183 -10.30 5.69 10.91
CA GLY A 183 -9.50 6.70 11.59
C GLY A 183 -8.90 7.76 10.68
N GLN A 184 -8.06 8.61 11.27
CA GLN A 184 -7.44 9.76 10.57
C GLN A 184 -6.38 9.35 9.54
N GLY A 185 -5.88 8.11 9.58
CA GLY A 185 -4.90 7.65 8.60
C GLY A 185 -5.52 7.35 7.23
N TRP A 186 -6.81 7.05 7.16
CA TRP A 186 -7.50 6.69 5.93
C TRP A 186 -8.14 7.91 5.28
N SER A 187 -7.85 8.10 3.98
CA SER A 187 -8.56 9.07 3.15
C SER A 187 -9.96 8.56 2.79
N SER A 188 -10.79 9.45 2.25
CA SER A 188 -11.99 9.01 1.52
C SER A 188 -11.61 8.28 0.24
N LEU A 189 -12.42 7.32 -0.16
CA LEU A 189 -12.38 6.65 -1.44
C LEU A 189 -13.08 7.48 -2.50
N TRP A 190 -12.55 7.50 -3.72
CA TRP A 190 -13.23 8.08 -4.87
C TRP A 190 -13.16 7.14 -6.05
N ARG A 191 -14.21 7.15 -6.87
CA ARG A 191 -14.30 6.27 -8.03
C ARG A 191 -13.32 6.71 -9.12
N VAL A 192 -12.57 5.75 -9.68
CA VAL A 192 -11.69 5.94 -10.84
C VAL A 192 -11.89 4.76 -11.78
N GLY A 193 -12.59 5.01 -12.90
CA GLY A 193 -13.01 3.94 -13.81
C GLY A 193 -13.89 2.90 -13.11
N ALA A 194 -13.51 1.63 -13.18
CA ALA A 194 -14.21 0.50 -12.55
C ALA A 194 -13.81 0.27 -11.07
N GLY A 195 -12.82 0.98 -10.55
CA GLY A 195 -12.35 0.84 -9.18
C GLY A 195 -12.51 2.10 -8.34
N TRP A 196 -11.95 2.07 -7.14
CA TRP A 196 -11.85 3.19 -6.23
C TRP A 196 -10.39 3.42 -5.84
N ARG A 197 -10.03 4.68 -5.62
CA ARG A 197 -8.72 5.06 -5.11
C ARG A 197 -8.84 5.80 -3.80
N GLY A 198 -7.81 5.67 -2.98
CA GLY A 198 -7.63 6.33 -1.70
C GLY A 198 -6.15 6.44 -1.38
N SER A 199 -5.85 6.87 -0.16
CA SER A 199 -4.51 6.83 0.39
C SER A 199 -4.55 6.56 1.89
N PHE A 200 -3.42 6.09 2.40
CA PHE A 200 -3.24 5.79 3.81
C PHE A 200 -1.97 6.45 4.37
N ARG A 201 -2.12 7.17 5.47
CA ARG A 201 -1.01 7.86 6.13
C ARG A 201 -0.16 6.88 6.91
N LEU A 202 1.13 6.89 6.60
CA LEU A 202 2.12 6.06 7.26
C LEU A 202 3.01 6.86 8.23
N PRO A 203 3.45 6.26 9.34
CA PRO A 203 4.57 6.77 10.13
C PRO A 203 5.81 7.00 9.25
N ARG A 204 6.69 7.91 9.66
CA ARG A 204 7.89 8.26 8.87
C ARG A 204 9.05 7.27 9.02
N ARG A 205 9.12 6.53 10.12
CA ARG A 205 10.30 5.72 10.48
C ARG A 205 9.96 4.23 10.49
N GLU A 206 10.89 3.44 9.99
CA GLU A 206 10.89 1.98 10.16
C GLU A 206 11.42 1.61 11.55
N PRO A 207 10.96 0.50 12.17
CA PRO A 207 10.00 -0.50 11.64
C PRO A 207 8.52 -0.11 11.82
N ALA A 208 8.24 0.95 12.58
CA ALA A 208 6.87 1.35 12.92
C ALA A 208 5.99 1.57 11.69
N ARG A 209 6.56 2.05 10.59
CA ARG A 209 5.88 2.26 9.31
C ARG A 209 5.33 0.96 8.70
N SER A 210 6.18 -0.05 8.54
CA SER A 210 5.77 -1.36 8.00
C SER A 210 4.78 -2.08 8.92
N GLU A 211 5.02 -2.05 10.23
CA GLU A 211 4.10 -2.63 11.22
C GLU A 211 2.75 -1.92 11.27
N HIS A 212 2.73 -0.60 11.10
CA HIS A 212 1.48 0.16 11.08
C HIS A 212 0.68 -0.12 9.81
N ALA A 213 1.34 -0.21 8.65
CA ALA A 213 0.70 -0.60 7.39
C ALA A 213 0.01 -1.97 7.53
N ARG A 214 0.72 -2.97 8.05
CA ARG A 214 0.19 -4.32 8.28
C ARG A 214 -1.01 -4.32 9.22
N ARG A 215 -0.85 -3.76 10.43
CA ARG A 215 -1.92 -3.71 11.44
C ARG A 215 -3.17 -2.99 10.93
N GLN A 216 -3.01 -1.95 10.12
CA GLN A 216 -4.15 -1.18 9.61
C GLN A 216 -4.82 -1.90 8.45
N MET A 217 -4.08 -2.59 7.59
CA MET A 217 -4.66 -3.47 6.58
C MET A 217 -5.42 -4.65 7.20
N GLU A 218 -4.91 -5.25 8.29
CA GLU A 218 -5.65 -6.29 9.04
C GLU A 218 -6.96 -5.73 9.65
N ARG A 219 -6.91 -4.52 10.22
CA ARG A 219 -8.12 -3.83 10.73
C ARG A 219 -9.10 -3.52 9.60
N ALA A 220 -8.61 -3.08 8.45
CA ALA A 220 -9.43 -2.84 7.26
C ALA A 220 -10.07 -4.14 6.75
N ALA A 221 -9.31 -5.25 6.76
CA ALA A 221 -9.79 -6.57 6.39
C ALA A 221 -10.95 -7.03 7.26
N ALA A 222 -10.79 -7.00 8.59
CA ALA A 222 -11.85 -7.36 9.51
C ALA A 222 -13.08 -6.44 9.36
N HIS A 223 -12.86 -5.13 9.16
CA HIS A 223 -13.94 -4.18 8.93
C HIS A 223 -14.72 -4.47 7.64
N LEU A 224 -14.01 -4.76 6.55
CA LEU A 224 -14.63 -5.05 5.25
C LEU A 224 -15.38 -6.37 5.27
N ALA A 225 -14.80 -7.42 5.84
CA ALA A 225 -15.47 -8.71 5.97
C ALA A 225 -16.79 -8.57 6.76
N ALA A 226 -16.78 -7.84 7.88
CA ALA A 226 -17.99 -7.56 8.64
C ALA A 226 -18.99 -6.65 7.90
N THR A 227 -18.49 -5.67 7.14
CA THR A 227 -19.34 -4.71 6.42
C THR A 227 -20.02 -5.35 5.22
N LEU A 228 -19.29 -6.17 4.45
CA LEU A 228 -19.80 -6.82 3.25
C LEU A 228 -20.74 -7.99 3.57
N ALA A 229 -20.62 -8.59 4.76
CA ALA A 229 -21.53 -9.62 5.24
C ALA A 229 -22.93 -9.09 5.60
N GLU A 230 -23.06 -7.78 5.83
CA GLU A 230 -24.31 -7.13 6.21
C GLU A 230 -24.88 -6.28 5.06
N PRO A 231 -26.21 -6.08 4.98
CA PRO A 231 -26.80 -5.13 4.04
C PRO A 231 -26.24 -3.71 4.23
N PRO A 232 -26.08 -2.93 3.14
CA PRO A 232 -25.53 -1.58 3.19
C PRO A 232 -26.19 -0.65 4.23
N ALA A 233 -27.50 -0.79 4.46
CA ALA A 233 -28.23 -0.01 5.46
C ALA A 233 -27.65 -0.18 6.89
N GLN A 234 -27.18 -1.37 7.26
CA GLN A 234 -26.63 -1.63 8.59
C GLN A 234 -25.30 -0.92 8.81
N PHE A 235 -24.44 -0.86 7.79
CA PHE A 235 -23.21 -0.05 7.83
C PHE A 235 -23.53 1.42 8.13
N HIS A 236 -24.51 1.98 7.42
CA HIS A 236 -24.91 3.37 7.59
C HIS A 236 -25.47 3.67 8.98
N ALA A 237 -26.25 2.76 9.55
CA ALA A 237 -26.79 2.88 10.90
C ALA A 237 -25.69 2.73 11.97
N ARG A 238 -24.90 1.65 11.91
CA ARG A 238 -23.87 1.33 12.91
C ARG A 238 -22.76 2.37 12.97
N LEU A 239 -22.33 2.88 11.82
CA LEU A 239 -21.19 3.80 11.72
C LEU A 239 -21.61 5.26 11.52
N ALA A 240 -22.88 5.60 11.72
CA ALA A 240 -23.41 6.96 11.52
C ALA A 240 -22.53 8.05 12.16
N THR A 241 -22.12 7.86 13.43
CA THR A 241 -21.29 8.82 14.15
C THR A 241 -19.88 8.95 13.56
N ALA A 242 -19.27 7.82 13.17
CA ALA A 242 -17.95 7.81 12.54
C ALA A 242 -18.00 8.50 11.16
N ARG A 243 -19.05 8.25 10.39
CA ARG A 243 -19.29 8.89 9.08
C ARG A 243 -19.46 10.40 9.22
N TRP A 244 -20.22 10.86 10.21
CA TRP A 244 -20.33 12.30 10.51
C TRP A 244 -18.99 12.92 10.93
N LYS A 245 -18.16 12.20 11.69
CA LYS A 245 -16.79 12.66 12.00
C LYS A 245 -15.94 12.79 10.74
N VAL A 246 -16.06 11.88 9.77
CA VAL A 246 -15.37 11.99 8.47
C VAL A 246 -15.86 13.22 7.70
N ALA A 247 -17.18 13.43 7.61
CA ALA A 247 -17.74 14.62 6.97
C ALA A 247 -17.26 15.92 7.64
N ALA A 248 -17.25 15.98 8.97
CA ALA A 248 -16.75 17.13 9.72
C ALA A 248 -15.26 17.39 9.48
N ARG A 249 -14.42 16.34 9.45
CA ARG A 249 -13.00 16.44 9.11
C ARG A 249 -12.78 17.06 7.73
N ARG A 250 -13.57 16.67 6.74
CA ARG A 250 -13.48 17.19 5.37
C ARG A 250 -13.88 18.66 5.24
N CYS A 251 -14.69 19.18 6.16
CA CYS A 251 -15.03 20.60 6.20
C CYS A 251 -13.90 21.48 6.76
N VAL A 252 -12.89 20.93 7.43
CA VAL A 252 -11.84 21.73 8.10
C VAL A 252 -11.09 22.67 7.15
N PRO A 253 -10.62 22.25 5.95
CA PRO A 253 -9.96 23.17 5.02
C PRO A 253 -10.89 24.30 4.54
N LEU A 254 -12.16 23.99 4.25
CA LEU A 254 -13.16 24.98 3.82
C LEU A 254 -13.45 25.99 4.93
N LEU A 255 -13.59 25.54 6.18
CA LEU A 255 -13.74 26.40 7.34
C LEU A 255 -12.51 27.26 7.57
N GLY A 256 -11.30 26.72 7.33
CA GLY A 256 -10.06 27.47 7.35
C GLY A 256 -10.09 28.64 6.35
N VAL A 257 -10.45 28.37 5.09
CA VAL A 257 -10.59 29.41 4.06
C VAL A 257 -11.66 30.43 4.43
N ALA A 258 -12.84 29.99 4.89
CA ALA A 258 -13.91 30.89 5.31
C ALA A 258 -13.49 31.78 6.50
N ALA A 259 -12.77 31.23 7.47
CA ALA A 259 -12.24 31.97 8.60
C ALA A 259 -11.23 33.04 8.16
N LEU A 260 -10.42 32.76 7.13
CA LEU A 260 -9.49 33.73 6.57
C LEU A 260 -10.16 34.87 5.84
N ILE A 261 -11.18 34.56 5.04
CA ILE A 261 -11.99 35.57 4.36
C ILE A 261 -12.67 36.45 5.42
N GLY A 262 -13.31 35.83 6.42
CA GLY A 262 -13.97 36.54 7.51
C GLY A 262 -13.00 37.42 8.32
N ALA A 263 -11.82 36.89 8.68
CA ALA A 263 -10.79 37.64 9.36
C ALA A 263 -10.31 38.84 8.53
N SER A 264 -10.08 38.66 7.22
CA SER A 264 -9.66 39.73 6.31
C SER A 264 -10.70 40.85 6.22
N LEU A 265 -11.99 40.51 6.18
CA LEU A 265 -13.08 41.48 6.12
C LEU A 265 -13.26 42.24 7.45
N ALA A 266 -12.87 41.62 8.56
CA ALA A 266 -12.94 42.23 9.88
C ALA A 266 -11.72 43.12 10.20
N VAL A 267 -10.59 43.01 9.48
CA VAL A 267 -9.39 43.83 9.75
C VAL A 267 -9.67 45.34 9.75
N PRO A 268 -10.45 45.93 8.82
CA PRO A 268 -10.70 47.37 8.80
C PRO A 268 -11.54 47.89 9.97
N SER A 269 -12.34 47.03 10.63
CA SER A 269 -13.17 47.42 11.76
C SER A 269 -12.42 47.41 13.09
N PHE A 270 -11.18 46.92 13.12
CA PHE A 270 -10.32 46.98 14.29
C PHE A 270 -9.26 48.07 14.11
N GLU A 271 -9.26 49.10 14.96
CA GLU A 271 -8.16 50.08 15.05
C GLU A 271 -6.93 49.42 15.68
N ILE A 272 -6.24 48.57 14.91
CA ILE A 272 -5.10 47.79 15.39
C ILE A 272 -3.86 48.70 15.48
N ALA A 273 -3.45 49.01 16.71
CA ALA A 273 -2.22 49.73 16.99
C ALA A 273 -1.01 49.11 16.26
N LYS A 274 -0.10 49.96 15.75
CA LYS A 274 1.04 49.57 14.90
C LYS A 274 1.96 48.49 15.53
N ASN A 275 1.98 48.39 16.87
CA ASN A 275 2.84 47.47 17.62
C ASN A 275 2.09 46.26 18.20
N SER A 276 0.87 45.98 17.74
CA SER A 276 0.03 44.90 18.28
C SER A 276 0.44 43.52 17.77
N VAL A 277 0.44 42.53 18.68
CA VAL A 277 0.64 41.09 18.37
C VAL A 277 -0.34 40.60 17.30
N PHE A 278 -1.56 41.16 17.25
CA PHE A 278 -2.55 40.84 16.23
C PHE A 278 -2.11 41.24 14.82
N ARG A 279 -1.42 42.39 14.68
CA ARG A 279 -0.86 42.82 13.39
C ARG A 279 0.26 41.88 12.94
N MET A 280 1.11 41.44 13.87
CA MET A 280 2.15 40.45 13.60
C MET A 280 1.55 39.10 13.17
N LEU A 281 0.49 38.63 13.83
CA LEU A 281 -0.22 37.40 13.47
C LEU A 281 -0.90 37.50 12.10
N ILE A 282 -1.52 38.62 11.76
CA ILE A 282 -2.12 38.84 10.43
C ILE A 282 -1.05 38.80 9.33
N PHE A 283 0.10 39.45 9.54
CA PHE A 283 1.21 39.43 8.58
C PHE A 283 1.84 38.03 8.43
N ASN A 284 1.87 37.23 9.50
CA ASN A 284 2.37 35.85 9.48
C ASN A 284 1.27 34.82 9.21
N ALA A 285 0.02 35.23 9.00
CA ALA A 285 -1.08 34.32 8.75
C ALA A 285 -0.85 33.52 7.46
N PRO A 286 -0.50 34.13 6.29
CA PRO A 286 -0.29 33.37 5.06
C PRO A 286 0.69 32.20 5.19
N PRO A 287 1.92 32.35 5.74
CA PRO A 287 2.82 31.21 5.93
C PRO A 287 2.33 30.20 6.98
N LEU A 288 1.67 30.64 8.05
CA LEU A 288 1.11 29.72 9.06
C LEU A 288 -0.03 28.86 8.50
N LEU A 289 -0.85 29.41 7.61
CA LEU A 289 -1.96 28.70 6.97
C LEU A 289 -1.48 27.76 5.89
N LEU A 290 -0.44 28.14 5.14
CA LEU A 290 0.27 27.23 4.25
C LEU A 290 0.87 26.06 5.03
N ALA A 291 1.51 26.31 6.18
CA ALA A 291 2.04 25.26 7.05
C ALA A 291 0.93 24.36 7.59
N LEU A 292 -0.19 24.92 8.06
CA LEU A 292 -1.35 24.16 8.53
C LEU A 292 -2.01 23.35 7.40
N GLY A 293 -2.13 23.93 6.21
CA GLY A 293 -2.64 23.27 5.00
C GLY A 293 -1.77 22.10 4.57
N LEU A 294 -0.44 22.23 4.62
CA LEU A 294 0.50 21.13 4.38
C LEU A 294 0.42 20.04 5.48
N CYS A 295 0.01 20.40 6.70
CA CYS A 295 -0.31 19.41 7.74
C CYS A 295 -1.63 18.67 7.48
N LEU A 296 -2.57 19.30 6.76
CA LEU A 296 -3.84 18.72 6.31
C LEU A 296 -3.62 18.03 4.94
N GLN A 297 -3.13 16.78 4.98
CA GLN A 297 -2.52 16.09 3.84
C GLN A 297 -3.49 15.49 2.79
N GLU A 298 -4.80 15.72 2.92
CA GLU A 298 -5.67 15.51 1.77
C GLU A 298 -5.46 16.72 0.86
N LEU A 299 -5.12 16.52 -0.43
CA LEU A 299 -5.30 17.59 -1.42
C LEU A 299 -6.71 18.14 -1.16
N PRO A 300 -6.85 19.40 -0.72
CA PRO A 300 -8.13 19.88 -0.25
C PRO A 300 -9.05 19.87 -1.45
N ARG A 301 -9.86 18.83 -1.55
CA ARG A 301 -10.97 18.80 -2.47
C ARG A 301 -11.96 19.76 -1.86
N PHE A 302 -12.00 20.96 -2.43
CA PHE A 302 -12.94 22.02 -2.07
C PHE A 302 -14.34 21.66 -2.56
N GLU A 303 -14.80 20.47 -2.20
CA GLU A 303 -16.14 19.96 -2.46
C GLU A 303 -16.84 19.87 -1.10
N LEU A 304 -18.06 20.39 -1.01
CA LEU A 304 -18.87 20.14 0.18
C LEU A 304 -19.09 18.63 0.31
N PRO A 305 -18.69 18.00 1.43
CA PRO A 305 -18.85 16.57 1.59
C PRO A 305 -20.33 16.21 1.49
N ARG A 306 -20.64 15.16 0.72
CA ARG A 306 -22.00 14.62 0.63
C ARG A 306 -22.45 14.21 2.03
N ARG A 307 -23.65 14.63 2.42
CA ARG A 307 -24.23 14.21 3.71
C ARG A 307 -24.31 12.69 3.74
N PRO A 308 -23.89 12.03 4.84
CA PRO A 308 -23.98 10.58 4.95
C PRO A 308 -25.46 10.17 4.94
N ARG A 309 -25.93 9.67 3.79
CA ARG A 309 -27.29 9.17 3.63
C ARG A 309 -27.31 7.64 3.81
N PRO A 310 -28.42 7.07 4.30
CA PRO A 310 -28.62 5.63 4.29
C PRO A 310 -28.79 5.14 2.85
N SER A 311 -28.19 3.99 2.55
CA SER A 311 -28.42 3.25 1.30
C SER A 311 -29.70 2.42 1.43
N THR A 312 -30.49 2.40 0.36
CA THR A 312 -31.68 1.56 0.21
C THR A 312 -31.37 0.23 -0.48
N ALA A 313 -30.10 -0.01 -0.86
CA ALA A 313 -29.70 -1.24 -1.52
C ALA A 313 -29.81 -2.44 -0.56
N LEU A 314 -30.33 -3.56 -1.07
CA LEU A 314 -30.48 -4.81 -0.33
C LEU A 314 -29.13 -5.53 -0.11
N SER A 315 -28.18 -5.33 -1.01
CA SER A 315 -26.85 -5.93 -0.98
C SER A 315 -25.80 -4.96 -1.53
N TRP A 316 -24.54 -5.19 -1.16
CA TRP A 316 -23.38 -4.55 -1.79
C TRP A 316 -23.18 -5.00 -3.24
N ARG A 317 -23.69 -6.19 -3.57
CA ARG A 317 -23.62 -6.77 -4.90
C ARG A 317 -24.80 -6.34 -5.78
N SER A 318 -24.52 -6.22 -7.06
CA SER A 318 -25.43 -5.93 -8.16
C SER A 318 -25.98 -7.23 -8.69
N ALA A 319 -27.30 -7.36 -8.74
CA ALA A 319 -27.97 -8.54 -9.30
C ALA A 319 -27.60 -8.84 -10.78
N ALA A 320 -27.00 -7.87 -11.47
CA ALA A 320 -26.69 -7.94 -12.90
C ALA A 320 -25.58 -8.95 -13.28
N ALA A 321 -24.84 -9.53 -12.33
CA ALA A 321 -23.82 -10.54 -12.64
C ALA A 321 -24.39 -11.95 -12.90
N ALA A 322 -25.68 -12.20 -12.63
CA ALA A 322 -26.30 -13.50 -12.86
C ALA A 322 -26.60 -13.82 -14.34
N ILE A 323 -26.28 -12.92 -15.28
CA ILE A 323 -26.53 -13.10 -16.72
C ILE A 323 -25.22 -12.96 -17.50
N ARG A 324 -24.32 -13.92 -17.35
CA ARG A 324 -23.41 -14.30 -18.44
C ARG A 324 -23.58 -15.79 -18.69
N PRO A 325 -24.18 -16.22 -19.81
CA PRO A 325 -24.14 -17.63 -20.18
C PRO A 325 -22.69 -18.03 -20.46
N PRO A 326 -22.31 -19.29 -20.19
CA PRO A 326 -21.00 -19.80 -20.57
C PRO A 326 -20.89 -19.74 -22.10
N GLY A 327 -19.85 -19.06 -22.58
CA GLY A 327 -19.37 -19.13 -23.96
C GLY A 327 -18.10 -19.96 -24.00
#